data_AF-A0AA97II71-F1
#
_entry.id   AF-A0AA97II71-F1
#
_cell.length_a   1.000
_cell.length_b   1.000
_cell.length_c   1.000
_cell.angle_alpha   90.00
_cell.angle_beta   90.00
_cell.angle_gamma   90.00
#
_symmetry.space_group_name_H-M   'P 1'
#
loop_
_entity.id
_entity.type
_entity.pdbx_description
1 polymer ?
#
loop_
_entity_poly.entity_id
_entity_poly.type
_entity_poly.pdbx_seq_one_letter_code
_entity_poly.pdbx_strand_id
1 'polypeptide(L)'
;MNFSSYQRYKLQLSGLLLTLFLTAKTLAADPALSQQQLDTLSALLSETGTPHKKEFNSMVEATQQWRRKPGQERWEVADLNFSAEQKKKVRKYLAALGLINQLKPNKKQFDYALLLGATAPRMKSRFQHLITLWKEGVRFDRIIFLSGERPINDDIDMTEELVSEVIGKEASRDKKQKARPTTEKEAARMVYMSTEMPDDMQNIPVEFFSSSRTWRVDRWQRGNTRDSFKSWAKSNPRPGSALIVSNQPHLLYQQEVIRQELPQGFITEGTAQQADPDSQIIMTLDALALWLHNLQIRTAQKAGQQADRL
;
A
#
# COMPACT_ATOMS: atom_id res chain seq x y z
N MET A 1 -21.08 -35.26 75.13
CA MET A 1 -21.57 -36.63 74.88
C MET A 1 -22.89 -36.54 74.12
N ASN A 2 -22.96 -37.25 73.00
CA ASN A 2 -24.12 -37.87 72.34
C ASN A 2 -25.42 -37.08 72.05
N PHE A 3 -25.57 -36.79 70.74
CA PHE A 3 -26.62 -37.25 69.81
C PHE A 3 -28.12 -36.87 69.98
N SER A 4 -28.61 -36.29 68.86
CA SER A 4 -29.77 -36.75 68.05
C SER A 4 -31.17 -36.17 68.33
N SER A 5 -31.68 -35.38 67.37
CA SER A 5 -32.77 -35.78 66.44
C SER A 5 -33.20 -34.57 65.59
N TYR A 6 -32.91 -34.55 64.28
CA TYR A 6 -33.78 -34.96 63.17
C TYR A 6 -35.09 -34.17 63.02
N GLN A 7 -35.13 -33.22 62.08
CA GLN A 7 -36.29 -33.04 61.21
C GLN A 7 -35.87 -32.74 59.77
N ARG A 8 -36.44 -33.52 58.86
CA ARG A 8 -36.21 -33.58 57.42
C ARG A 8 -37.07 -32.54 56.71
N TYR A 9 -36.50 -31.74 55.82
CA TYR A 9 -37.25 -31.12 54.72
C TYR A 9 -36.67 -31.58 53.38
N LYS A 10 -37.43 -32.45 52.70
CA LYS A 10 -37.28 -32.73 51.28
C LYS A 10 -37.86 -31.54 50.51
N LEU A 11 -37.02 -30.72 49.90
CA LEU A 11 -37.45 -29.87 48.77
C LEU A 11 -37.02 -30.54 47.47
N GLN A 12 -38.01 -31.06 46.74
CA GLN A 12 -37.86 -31.43 45.34
C GLN A 12 -37.78 -30.14 44.52
N LEU A 13 -36.58 -29.78 44.07
CA LEU A 13 -36.36 -28.76 43.04
C LEU A 13 -36.09 -29.47 41.71
N SER A 14 -37.17 -29.94 41.09
CA SER A 14 -37.22 -30.32 39.68
C SER A 14 -37.28 -29.03 38.84
N GLY A 15 -36.18 -28.27 38.84
CA GLY A 15 -36.06 -26.99 38.15
C GLY A 15 -35.30 -27.14 36.84
N LEU A 16 -36.05 -27.39 35.76
CA LEU A 16 -35.73 -27.17 34.34
C LEU A 16 -34.43 -26.36 34.07
N LEU A 17 -33.32 -27.06 33.81
CA LEU A 17 -32.11 -26.47 33.22
C LEU A 17 -32.41 -26.21 31.74
N LEU A 18 -33.00 -25.04 31.46
CA LEU A 18 -33.17 -24.52 30.12
C LEU A 18 -31.80 -24.11 29.59
N THR A 19 -31.08 -25.05 28.95
CA THR A 19 -29.86 -24.78 28.20
C THR A 19 -30.24 -23.93 26.99
N LEU A 20 -30.32 -22.61 27.19
CA LEU A 20 -30.30 -21.63 26.13
C LEU A 20 -28.95 -21.75 25.43
N PHE A 21 -28.87 -22.62 24.43
CA PHE A 21 -27.87 -22.51 23.38
C PHE A 21 -28.17 -21.22 22.64
N LEU A 22 -27.64 -20.12 23.15
CA LEU A 22 -27.39 -18.91 22.38
C LEU A 22 -26.47 -19.34 21.25
N THR A 23 -27.07 -19.73 20.13
CA THR A 23 -26.39 -19.81 18.85
C THR A 23 -25.98 -18.39 18.52
N ALA A 24 -24.82 -17.98 19.04
CA ALA A 24 -24.15 -16.78 18.60
C ALA A 24 -24.01 -16.96 17.09
N LYS A 25 -24.84 -16.23 16.34
CA LYS A 25 -24.64 -16.08 14.90
C LYS A 25 -23.27 -15.43 14.79
N THR A 26 -22.26 -16.25 14.52
CA THR A 26 -20.95 -15.78 14.13
C THR A 26 -21.21 -14.87 12.94
N LEU A 27 -21.12 -13.55 13.14
CA LEU A 27 -21.11 -12.61 12.05
C LEU A 27 -19.95 -13.05 11.17
N ALA A 28 -20.27 -13.66 10.02
CA ALA A 28 -19.28 -14.05 9.05
C ALA A 28 -18.52 -12.78 8.68
N ALA A 29 -17.23 -12.74 9.03
CA ALA A 29 -16.38 -11.62 8.68
C ALA A 29 -16.44 -11.41 7.16
N ASP A 30 -16.56 -10.15 6.72
CA ASP A 30 -16.53 -9.83 5.30
C ASP A 30 -15.30 -10.49 4.66
N PRO A 31 -15.47 -11.23 3.56
CA PRO A 31 -14.36 -11.97 2.97
C PRO A 31 -13.29 -10.99 2.47
N ALA A 32 -12.02 -11.36 2.65
CA ALA A 32 -10.87 -10.52 2.26
C ALA A 32 -10.88 -10.18 0.76
N LEU A 33 -11.36 -11.11 -0.07
CA LEU A 33 -11.52 -10.98 -1.51
C LEU A 33 -12.92 -11.47 -1.90
N SER A 34 -13.48 -10.91 -2.97
CA SER A 34 -14.70 -11.45 -3.58
C SER A 34 -14.44 -12.85 -4.17
N GLN A 35 -15.51 -13.63 -4.38
CA GLN A 35 -15.39 -14.95 -5.00
C GLN A 35 -14.74 -14.88 -6.39
N GLN A 36 -15.11 -13.88 -7.20
CA GLN A 36 -14.51 -13.65 -8.51
C GLN A 36 -13.00 -13.37 -8.44
N GLN A 37 -12.55 -12.61 -7.43
CA GLN A 37 -11.12 -12.36 -7.21
C GLN A 37 -10.38 -13.62 -6.76
N LEU A 38 -10.98 -14.45 -5.89
CA LEU A 38 -10.41 -15.74 -5.49
C LEU A 38 -10.30 -16.69 -6.69
N ASP A 39 -11.32 -16.75 -7.55
CA ASP A 39 -11.31 -17.54 -8.77
C ASP A 39 -10.21 -17.08 -9.74
N THR A 40 -10.08 -15.76 -9.91
CA THR A 40 -9.05 -15.15 -10.76
C THR A 40 -7.65 -15.41 -10.22
N LEU A 41 -7.45 -15.29 -8.90
CA LEU A 41 -6.16 -15.57 -8.25
C LEU A 41 -5.79 -17.05 -8.37
N SER A 42 -6.76 -17.95 -8.18
CA SER A 42 -6.54 -19.39 -8.36
C SER A 42 -6.15 -19.73 -9.80
N ALA A 43 -6.84 -19.16 -10.79
CA ALA A 43 -6.50 -19.34 -12.20
C ALA A 43 -5.09 -18.80 -12.54
N LEU A 44 -4.70 -17.65 -11.97
CA LEU A 44 -3.35 -17.12 -12.10
C LEU A 44 -2.30 -18.09 -11.55
N LEU A 45 -2.50 -18.59 -10.33
CA LEU A 45 -1.57 -19.50 -9.68
C LEU A 45 -1.44 -20.82 -10.46
N SER A 46 -2.54 -21.33 -11.02
CA SER A 46 -2.50 -22.49 -11.92
C SER A 46 -1.68 -22.20 -13.19
N GLU A 47 -1.86 -21.03 -13.83
CA GLU A 47 -1.13 -20.66 -15.05
C GLU A 47 0.38 -20.50 -14.78
N THR A 48 0.77 -20.06 -13.58
CA THR A 48 2.18 -19.95 -13.16
C THR A 48 2.74 -21.24 -12.57
N GLY A 49 1.99 -22.35 -12.62
CA GLY A 49 2.42 -23.64 -12.06
C GLY A 49 2.64 -23.63 -10.55
N THR A 50 1.96 -22.73 -9.83
CA THR A 50 2.10 -22.51 -8.39
C THR A 50 1.08 -23.37 -7.62
N PRO A 51 1.54 -24.36 -6.82
CA PRO A 51 0.64 -25.21 -6.04
C PRO A 51 -0.13 -24.40 -4.98
N HIS A 52 -1.44 -24.60 -4.90
CA HIS A 52 -2.31 -23.91 -3.95
C HIS A 52 -3.62 -24.67 -3.75
N LYS A 53 -4.32 -24.38 -2.65
CA LYS A 53 -5.76 -24.64 -2.49
C LYS A 53 -6.53 -23.38 -2.82
N LYS A 54 -7.79 -23.52 -3.24
CA LYS A 54 -8.69 -22.39 -3.54
C LYS A 54 -9.25 -21.73 -2.27
N GLU A 55 -8.34 -21.38 -1.36
CA GLU A 55 -8.58 -20.79 -0.07
C GLU A 55 -7.64 -19.60 0.10
N PHE A 56 -8.13 -18.48 0.65
CA PHE A 56 -7.36 -17.23 0.71
C PHE A 56 -5.98 -17.41 1.36
N ASN A 57 -5.90 -18.06 2.52
CA ASN A 57 -4.65 -18.25 3.24
C ASN A 57 -3.64 -19.13 2.47
N SER A 58 -4.11 -20.21 1.83
CA SER A 58 -3.24 -21.07 1.01
C SER A 58 -2.67 -20.32 -0.20
N MET A 59 -3.48 -19.47 -0.83
CA MET A 59 -3.01 -18.64 -1.95
C MET A 59 -2.04 -17.55 -1.48
N VAL A 60 -2.27 -16.92 -0.33
CA VAL A 60 -1.32 -15.96 0.27
C VAL A 60 0.04 -16.62 0.45
N GLU A 61 0.10 -17.80 1.07
CA GLU A 61 1.32 -18.57 1.29
C GLU A 61 2.02 -18.91 -0.04
N ALA A 62 1.27 -19.46 -1.00
CA ALA A 62 1.80 -19.87 -2.30
C ALA A 62 2.44 -18.70 -3.08
N THR A 63 1.86 -17.49 -2.98
CA THR A 63 2.37 -16.30 -3.69
C THR A 63 3.67 -15.77 -3.09
N GLN A 64 4.04 -16.13 -1.84
CA GLN A 64 5.23 -15.61 -1.19
C GLN A 64 6.54 -16.02 -1.89
N GLN A 65 6.52 -17.08 -2.69
CA GLN A 65 7.68 -17.51 -3.47
C GLN A 65 8.14 -16.45 -4.51
N TRP A 66 7.25 -15.55 -4.94
CA TRP A 66 7.58 -14.49 -5.90
C TRP A 66 8.23 -13.28 -5.25
N ARG A 67 8.31 -13.26 -3.92
CA ARG A 67 8.87 -12.12 -3.21
C ARG A 67 10.38 -12.05 -3.39
N ARG A 68 10.85 -10.83 -3.59
CA ARG A 68 12.28 -10.53 -3.62
C ARG A 68 12.93 -10.86 -2.28
N LYS A 69 14.18 -11.30 -2.32
CA LYS A 69 14.97 -11.54 -1.10
C LYS A 69 15.24 -10.21 -0.39
N PRO A 70 15.37 -10.20 0.94
CA PRO A 70 15.75 -9.00 1.67
C PRO A 70 17.05 -8.39 1.14
N GLY A 71 17.02 -7.11 0.77
CA GLY A 71 18.17 -6.38 0.24
C GLY A 71 18.35 -6.47 -1.29
N GLN A 72 17.59 -7.32 -1.97
CA GLN A 72 17.58 -7.39 -3.44
C GLN A 72 16.72 -6.27 -4.02
N GLU A 73 17.24 -5.53 -4.98
CA GLU A 73 16.51 -4.49 -5.70
C GLU A 73 15.59 -5.08 -6.77
N ARG A 74 14.59 -4.31 -7.23
CA ARG A 74 13.57 -4.83 -8.16
C ARG A 74 14.13 -5.24 -9.53
N TRP A 75 15.15 -4.52 -10.00
CA TRP A 75 15.79 -4.78 -11.28
C TRP A 75 16.77 -5.97 -11.24
N GLU A 76 17.09 -6.48 -10.06
CA GLU A 76 18.00 -7.63 -9.88
C GLU A 76 17.27 -8.99 -9.93
N VAL A 77 15.94 -8.96 -10.08
CA VAL A 77 15.12 -10.17 -10.09
C VAL A 77 14.97 -10.63 -11.53
N ALA A 78 15.46 -11.83 -11.83
CA ALA A 78 15.23 -12.43 -13.13
C ALA A 78 13.72 -12.64 -13.35
N ASP A 79 13.24 -12.31 -14.55
CA ASP A 79 11.85 -12.56 -14.90
C ASP A 79 11.59 -14.06 -15.11
N LEU A 80 10.32 -14.43 -15.09
CA LEU A 80 9.89 -15.82 -15.30
C LEU A 80 9.97 -16.19 -16.79
N ASN A 81 10.47 -17.38 -17.08
CA ASN A 81 10.59 -17.90 -18.44
C ASN A 81 9.24 -18.45 -18.95
N PHE A 82 8.32 -17.55 -19.24
CA PHE A 82 7.01 -17.85 -19.80
C PHE A 82 7.00 -17.73 -21.33
N SER A 83 6.24 -18.61 -21.99
CA SER A 83 5.89 -18.41 -23.41
C SER A 83 5.09 -17.13 -23.61
N ALA A 84 5.04 -16.61 -24.85
CA ALA A 84 4.28 -15.40 -25.15
C ALA A 84 2.79 -15.54 -24.76
N GLU A 85 2.20 -16.70 -24.99
CA GLU A 85 0.83 -17.05 -24.65
C GLU A 85 0.61 -17.07 -23.13
N GLN A 86 1.54 -17.69 -22.38
CA GLN A 86 1.50 -17.69 -20.92
C GLN A 86 1.60 -16.26 -20.37
N LYS A 87 2.54 -15.44 -20.89
CA LYS A 87 2.67 -14.03 -20.51
C LYS A 87 1.37 -13.26 -20.73
N LYS A 88 0.70 -13.47 -21.87
CA LYS A 88 -0.59 -12.84 -22.19
C LYS A 88 -1.68 -13.24 -21.19
N LYS A 89 -1.79 -14.52 -20.85
CA LYS A 89 -2.78 -15.01 -19.88
C LYS A 89 -2.50 -14.49 -18.47
N VAL A 90 -1.24 -14.57 -18.00
CA VAL A 90 -0.81 -14.04 -16.71
C VAL A 90 -1.14 -12.55 -16.61
N ARG A 91 -0.79 -11.74 -17.62
CA ARG A 91 -1.13 -10.31 -17.66
C ARG A 91 -2.64 -10.07 -17.60
N LYS A 92 -3.44 -10.89 -18.30
CA LYS A 92 -4.91 -10.79 -18.25
C LYS A 92 -5.43 -10.99 -16.82
N TYR A 93 -4.95 -12.01 -16.10
CA TYR A 93 -5.34 -12.24 -14.72
C TYR A 93 -4.87 -11.12 -13.78
N LEU A 94 -3.63 -10.64 -13.94
CA LEU A 94 -3.10 -9.52 -13.15
C LEU A 94 -3.89 -8.23 -13.40
N ALA A 95 -4.33 -7.98 -14.63
CA ALA A 95 -5.21 -6.86 -14.96
C ALA A 95 -6.59 -6.99 -14.30
N ALA A 96 -7.18 -8.19 -14.32
CA ALA A 96 -8.45 -8.48 -13.66
C ALA A 96 -8.38 -8.36 -12.13
N LEU A 97 -7.20 -8.60 -11.53
CA LEU A 97 -6.92 -8.34 -10.12
C LEU A 97 -6.62 -6.87 -9.79
N GLY A 98 -6.59 -5.98 -10.80
CA GLY A 98 -6.39 -4.55 -10.61
C GLY A 98 -4.93 -4.11 -10.48
N LEU A 99 -3.96 -4.93 -10.92
CA LEU A 99 -2.52 -4.63 -10.82
C LEU A 99 -1.91 -4.02 -12.08
N ILE A 100 -2.63 -3.99 -13.21
CA ILE A 100 -2.12 -3.49 -14.49
C ILE A 100 -2.84 -2.21 -14.90
N ASN A 101 -4.17 -2.23 -14.93
CA ASN A 101 -4.96 -1.13 -15.46
C ASN A 101 -4.86 0.12 -14.59
N GLN A 102 -5.05 1.28 -15.21
CA GLN A 102 -5.19 2.54 -14.48
C GLN A 102 -6.32 2.43 -13.44
N LEU A 103 -6.07 2.93 -12.24
CA LEU A 103 -7.10 3.04 -11.20
C LEU A 103 -7.39 4.53 -10.95
N LYS A 104 -8.64 4.94 -11.17
CA LYS A 104 -9.13 6.30 -10.89
C LYS A 104 -9.89 6.32 -9.56
N PRO A 105 -9.84 7.42 -8.79
CA PRO A 105 -10.70 7.58 -7.63
C PRO A 105 -12.17 7.71 -8.03
N ASN A 106 -13.05 7.24 -7.17
CA ASN A 106 -14.49 7.44 -7.30
C ASN A 106 -14.90 8.82 -6.77
N LYS A 107 -14.30 9.25 -5.65
CA LYS A 107 -14.55 10.59 -5.09
C LYS A 107 -13.89 11.69 -5.92
N LYS A 108 -14.51 12.87 -5.91
CA LYS A 108 -14.00 14.08 -6.55
C LYS A 108 -13.37 15.09 -5.59
N GLN A 109 -13.57 14.95 -4.29
CA GLN A 109 -12.96 15.82 -3.27
C GLN A 109 -12.29 14.96 -2.20
N PHE A 110 -11.09 15.38 -1.78
CA PHE A 110 -10.30 14.79 -0.71
C PHE A 110 -9.76 15.87 0.23
N ASP A 111 -9.45 15.52 1.47
CA ASP A 111 -8.74 16.42 2.39
C ASP A 111 -7.22 16.39 2.10
N TYR A 112 -6.72 15.23 1.67
CA TYR A 112 -5.29 15.00 1.42
C TYR A 112 -5.04 14.25 0.10
N ALA A 113 -4.03 14.67 -0.66
CA ALA A 113 -3.38 13.86 -1.69
C ALA A 113 -2.01 13.39 -1.17
N LEU A 114 -1.85 12.07 -1.05
CA LEU A 114 -0.66 11.42 -0.49
C LEU A 114 0.22 10.91 -1.63
N LEU A 115 1.30 11.64 -1.95
CA LEU A 115 2.23 11.26 -3.00
C LEU A 115 3.36 10.39 -2.41
N LEU A 116 3.41 9.12 -2.80
CA LEU A 116 4.41 8.19 -2.26
C LEU A 116 5.79 8.48 -2.87
N GLY A 117 6.84 8.26 -2.10
CA GLY A 117 8.24 8.33 -2.53
C GLY A 117 8.64 7.22 -3.50
N ALA A 118 9.59 7.52 -4.39
CA ALA A 118 10.22 6.61 -5.34
C ALA A 118 11.53 7.23 -5.89
N THR A 119 11.97 6.75 -7.06
CA THR A 119 12.95 7.47 -7.89
C THR A 119 12.36 8.80 -8.37
N ALA A 120 13.18 9.81 -8.62
CA ALA A 120 12.69 11.12 -9.05
C ALA A 120 11.78 11.04 -10.31
N PRO A 121 12.12 10.25 -11.35
CA PRO A 121 11.22 10.07 -12.51
C PRO A 121 9.86 9.47 -12.14
N ARG A 122 9.84 8.51 -11.20
CA ARG A 122 8.58 7.89 -10.73
C ARG A 122 7.76 8.85 -9.88
N MET A 123 8.39 9.65 -9.02
CA MET A 123 7.68 10.70 -8.27
C MET A 123 7.09 11.74 -9.21
N LYS A 124 7.84 12.14 -10.25
CA LYS A 124 7.35 13.05 -11.30
C LYS A 124 6.15 12.47 -12.04
N SER A 125 6.19 11.20 -12.46
CA SER A 125 5.05 10.51 -13.08
C SER A 125 3.82 10.48 -12.15
N ARG A 126 4.00 10.19 -10.85
CA ARG A 126 2.89 10.25 -9.86
C ARG A 126 2.31 11.65 -9.75
N PHE A 127 3.16 12.66 -9.71
CA PHE A 127 2.72 14.04 -9.55
C PHE A 127 2.01 14.57 -10.80
N GLN A 128 2.51 14.24 -11.99
CA GLN A 128 1.84 14.49 -13.26
C GLN A 128 0.48 13.78 -13.35
N HIS A 129 0.37 12.55 -12.85
CA HIS A 129 -0.92 11.86 -12.74
C HIS A 129 -1.90 12.61 -11.82
N LEU A 130 -1.42 13.11 -10.68
CA LEU A 130 -2.23 13.94 -9.78
C LEU A 130 -2.71 15.23 -10.45
N ILE A 131 -1.85 15.90 -11.23
CA ILE A 131 -2.20 17.09 -12.02
C ILE A 131 -3.25 16.75 -13.10
N THR A 132 -3.15 15.59 -13.74
CA THR A 132 -4.18 15.13 -14.69
C THR A 132 -5.52 14.93 -13.99
N LEU A 133 -5.55 14.29 -12.82
CA LEU A 133 -6.76 14.16 -12.02
C LEU A 133 -7.34 15.52 -11.60
N TRP A 134 -6.47 16.48 -11.26
CA TRP A 134 -6.89 17.86 -11.00
C TRP A 134 -7.61 18.47 -12.20
N LYS A 135 -7.04 18.34 -13.41
CA LYS A 135 -7.67 18.79 -14.65
C LYS A 135 -9.00 18.07 -14.94
N GLU A 136 -9.16 16.82 -14.49
CA GLU A 136 -10.40 16.02 -14.57
C GLU A 136 -11.42 16.29 -13.44
N GLY A 137 -11.21 17.35 -12.66
CA GLY A 137 -12.14 17.78 -11.61
C GLY A 137 -11.99 17.09 -10.25
N VAL A 138 -10.94 16.29 -10.05
CA VAL A 138 -10.59 15.82 -8.69
C VAL A 138 -9.92 16.97 -7.92
N ARG A 139 -10.23 17.14 -6.65
CA ARG A 139 -9.72 18.21 -5.79
C ARG A 139 -9.25 17.66 -4.46
N PHE A 140 -8.29 18.34 -3.86
CA PHE A 140 -7.71 18.02 -2.57
C PHE A 140 -7.23 19.30 -1.87
N ASP A 141 -7.32 19.34 -0.54
CA ASP A 141 -7.01 20.54 0.22
C ASP A 141 -5.52 20.66 0.59
N ARG A 142 -4.77 19.55 0.51
CA ARG A 142 -3.32 19.49 0.81
C ARG A 142 -2.62 18.41 -0.02
N ILE A 143 -1.35 18.64 -0.34
CA ILE A 143 -0.47 17.65 -0.95
C ILE A 143 0.60 17.23 0.07
N ILE A 144 0.69 15.94 0.35
CA ILE A 144 1.67 15.38 1.29
C ILE A 144 2.62 14.47 0.50
N PHE A 145 3.87 14.89 0.36
CA PHE A 145 4.94 14.05 -0.16
C PHE A 145 5.49 13.17 0.97
N LEU A 146 5.49 11.85 0.73
CA LEU A 146 5.93 10.84 1.68
C LEU A 146 7.17 10.12 1.14
N SER A 147 8.34 10.72 1.35
CA SER A 147 9.62 10.19 0.89
C SER A 147 10.40 9.46 1.99
N GLY A 148 11.51 8.82 1.65
CA GLY A 148 12.54 8.43 2.60
C GLY A 148 13.76 9.34 2.53
N GLU A 149 14.77 9.04 3.35
CA GLU A 149 16.09 9.65 3.28
C GLU A 149 17.10 8.78 2.53
N ARG A 150 16.68 7.94 1.58
CA ARG A 150 17.64 7.14 0.78
C ARG A 150 18.59 8.08 0.01
N PRO A 151 19.84 7.66 -0.28
CA PRO A 151 20.73 8.47 -1.08
C PRO A 151 20.18 8.51 -2.50
N ILE A 152 20.42 9.64 -3.16
CA ILE A 152 20.17 9.79 -4.58
C ILE A 152 21.19 8.97 -5.37
N ASN A 153 20.71 8.33 -6.42
CA ASN A 153 21.56 7.69 -7.42
C ASN A 153 21.43 8.50 -8.71
N ASP A 154 22.52 9.10 -9.16
CA ASP A 154 22.50 10.06 -10.27
C ASP A 154 21.82 9.54 -11.54
N ASP A 155 22.11 8.28 -11.91
CA ASP A 155 21.60 7.66 -13.13
C ASP A 155 20.10 7.32 -13.00
N ILE A 156 19.73 6.67 -11.90
CA ILE A 156 18.36 6.19 -11.66
C ILE A 156 17.40 7.35 -11.35
N ASP A 157 17.89 8.37 -10.63
CA ASP A 157 17.12 9.56 -10.28
C ASP A 157 17.23 10.68 -11.33
N MET A 158 18.01 10.47 -12.40
CA MET A 158 18.16 11.42 -13.51
C MET A 158 18.51 12.83 -13.02
N THR A 159 19.50 12.94 -12.13
CA THR A 159 19.73 14.16 -11.35
C THR A 159 20.11 15.37 -12.20
N GLU A 160 20.85 15.16 -13.29
CA GLU A 160 21.22 16.24 -14.22
C GLU A 160 19.99 16.85 -14.90
N GLU A 161 19.02 16.02 -15.30
CA GLU A 161 17.75 16.48 -15.87
C GLU A 161 16.95 17.24 -14.82
N LEU A 162 16.74 16.62 -13.65
CA LEU A 162 15.99 17.22 -12.55
C LEU A 162 16.57 18.58 -12.12
N VAL A 163 17.89 18.68 -11.98
CA VAL A 163 18.57 19.95 -11.65
C VAL A 163 18.35 20.97 -12.77
N SER A 164 18.54 20.56 -14.04
CA SER A 164 18.39 21.46 -15.18
C SER A 164 16.96 21.98 -15.34
N GLU A 165 15.94 21.21 -14.95
CA GLU A 165 14.55 21.67 -14.94
C GLU A 165 14.26 22.71 -13.86
N VAL A 166 14.95 22.65 -12.71
CA VAL A 166 14.74 23.60 -11.61
C VAL A 166 15.50 24.91 -11.81
N ILE A 167 16.78 24.84 -12.21
CA ILE A 167 17.66 26.02 -12.26
C ILE A 167 18.05 26.46 -13.67
N GLY A 168 17.55 25.77 -14.70
CA GLY A 168 17.82 26.03 -16.12
C GLY A 168 19.02 25.25 -16.67
N LYS A 169 18.92 24.86 -17.94
CA LYS A 169 19.97 24.11 -18.68
C LYS A 169 21.28 24.89 -18.79
N GLU A 170 21.19 26.21 -18.90
CA GLU A 170 22.32 27.15 -19.04
C GLU A 170 23.01 27.50 -17.71
N ALA A 171 22.55 26.93 -16.59
CA ALA A 171 23.21 27.14 -15.29
C ALA A 171 24.67 26.66 -15.32
N SER A 172 25.56 27.43 -14.68
CA SER A 172 26.97 27.05 -14.56
C SER A 172 27.14 25.70 -13.85
N ARG A 173 28.24 24.99 -14.17
CA ARG A 173 28.56 23.69 -13.57
C ARG A 173 28.58 23.73 -12.03
N ASP A 174 29.15 24.78 -11.44
CA ASP A 174 29.18 24.97 -9.98
C ASP A 174 27.77 25.12 -9.39
N LYS A 175 26.90 25.89 -10.06
CA LYS A 175 25.50 26.07 -9.64
C LYS A 175 24.72 24.75 -9.74
N LYS A 176 24.90 23.99 -10.82
CA LYS A 176 24.31 22.65 -10.97
C LYS A 176 24.77 21.70 -9.88
N GLN A 177 26.07 21.63 -9.61
CA GLN A 177 26.63 20.76 -8.58
C GLN A 177 26.06 21.07 -7.18
N LYS A 178 25.92 22.37 -6.83
CA LYS A 178 25.35 22.81 -5.55
C LYS A 178 23.86 22.54 -5.42
N ALA A 179 23.13 22.50 -6.54
CA ALA A 179 21.70 22.24 -6.57
C ALA A 179 21.34 20.73 -6.58
N ARG A 180 22.33 19.84 -6.68
CA ARG A 180 22.08 18.39 -6.74
C ARG A 180 21.43 17.91 -5.43
N PRO A 181 20.31 17.16 -5.51
CA PRO A 181 19.67 16.60 -4.33
C PRO A 181 20.54 15.48 -3.78
N THR A 182 20.69 15.44 -2.46
CA THR A 182 21.42 14.40 -1.74
C THR A 182 20.49 13.28 -1.25
N THR A 183 19.20 13.60 -1.04
CA THR A 183 18.19 12.67 -0.55
C THR A 183 16.94 12.62 -1.42
N GLU A 184 16.20 11.52 -1.33
CA GLU A 184 14.88 11.39 -1.99
C GLU A 184 13.89 12.50 -1.58
N LYS A 185 13.94 12.99 -0.34
CA LYS A 185 13.15 14.16 0.10
C LYS A 185 13.49 15.43 -0.70
N GLU A 186 14.76 15.69 -0.94
CA GLU A 186 15.20 16.84 -1.73
C GLU A 186 14.80 16.68 -3.19
N ALA A 187 14.96 15.47 -3.76
CA ALA A 187 14.47 15.18 -5.10
C ALA A 187 12.94 15.35 -5.21
N ALA A 188 12.17 14.97 -4.19
CA ALA A 188 10.72 15.19 -4.17
C ALA A 188 10.36 16.69 -4.22
N ARG A 189 11.11 17.54 -3.50
CA ARG A 189 10.95 19.01 -3.58
C ARG A 189 11.28 19.53 -4.97
N MET A 190 12.36 19.05 -5.57
CA MET A 190 12.74 19.46 -6.92
C MET A 190 11.69 19.04 -7.95
N VAL A 191 11.14 17.82 -7.85
CA VAL A 191 10.03 17.36 -8.69
C VAL A 191 8.82 18.29 -8.57
N TYR A 192 8.46 18.70 -7.36
CA TYR A 192 7.38 19.67 -7.16
C TYR A 192 7.68 21.00 -7.84
N MET A 193 8.89 21.55 -7.62
CA MET A 193 9.31 22.84 -8.17
C MET A 193 9.46 22.86 -9.69
N SER A 194 9.82 21.73 -10.30
CA SER A 194 10.07 21.64 -11.74
C SER A 194 8.84 21.25 -12.56
N THR A 195 7.76 20.82 -11.92
CA THR A 195 6.57 20.34 -12.64
C THR A 195 5.55 21.46 -12.82
N GLU A 196 5.23 21.78 -14.07
CA GLU A 196 4.16 22.71 -14.41
C GLU A 196 2.78 22.20 -13.93
N MET A 197 2.03 23.05 -13.24
CA MET A 197 0.70 22.71 -12.75
C MET A 197 -0.25 23.92 -12.81
N PRO A 198 -1.58 23.71 -12.86
CA PRO A 198 -2.57 24.80 -12.84
C PRO A 198 -2.40 25.74 -11.63
N ASP A 199 -2.63 27.04 -11.83
CA ASP A 199 -2.42 28.08 -10.80
C ASP A 199 -3.22 27.81 -9.52
N ASP A 200 -4.45 27.32 -9.64
CA ASP A 200 -5.28 26.96 -8.49
C ASP A 200 -4.67 25.80 -7.68
N MET A 201 -4.00 24.86 -8.34
CA MET A 201 -3.26 23.77 -7.69
C MET A 201 -1.97 24.23 -7.02
N GLN A 202 -1.25 25.20 -7.62
CA GLN A 202 -0.01 25.77 -7.04
C GLN A 202 -0.23 26.44 -5.68
N ASN A 203 -1.45 26.93 -5.44
CA ASN A 203 -1.82 27.63 -4.21
C ASN A 203 -2.18 26.67 -3.05
N ILE A 204 -2.21 25.36 -3.28
CA ILE A 204 -2.51 24.38 -2.25
C ILE A 204 -1.30 24.18 -1.32
N PRO A 205 -1.51 24.07 0.01
CA PRO A 205 -0.45 23.72 0.94
C PRO A 205 0.23 22.37 0.60
N VAL A 206 1.57 22.39 0.57
CA VAL A 206 2.40 21.20 0.32
C VAL A 206 3.31 20.93 1.52
N GLU A 207 3.30 19.68 1.98
CA GLU A 207 4.13 19.23 3.11
C GLU A 207 5.03 18.06 2.67
N PHE A 208 6.28 18.04 3.14
CA PHE A 208 7.27 17.01 2.79
C PHE A 208 7.71 16.26 4.04
N PHE A 209 7.21 15.03 4.19
CA PHE A 209 7.59 14.11 5.26
C PHE A 209 8.64 13.13 4.76
N SER A 210 9.56 12.81 5.65
CA SER A 210 10.62 11.85 5.37
C SER A 210 10.74 10.85 6.50
N SER A 211 11.06 9.61 6.16
CA SER A 211 11.48 8.60 7.11
C SER A 211 13.01 8.51 7.12
N SER A 212 13.60 8.73 8.30
CA SER A 212 15.04 8.61 8.47
C SER A 212 15.51 7.17 8.28
N ARG A 213 16.76 7.01 7.85
CA ARG A 213 17.38 5.69 7.86
C ARG A 213 17.63 5.26 9.29
N THR A 214 17.42 3.99 9.57
CA THR A 214 17.76 3.41 10.88
C THR A 214 18.88 2.41 10.72
N TRP A 215 19.91 2.51 11.56
CA TRP A 215 20.91 1.45 11.68
C TRP A 215 20.26 0.23 12.35
N ARG A 216 20.27 -0.93 11.68
CA ARG A 216 19.75 -2.18 12.25
C ARG A 216 20.73 -3.32 12.00
N VAL A 217 21.05 -4.04 13.07
CA VAL A 217 22.03 -5.14 13.10
C VAL A 217 23.42 -4.63 12.70
N ASP A 218 23.69 -4.57 11.40
CA ASP A 218 24.99 -4.27 10.79
C ASP A 218 24.89 -3.40 9.53
N ARG A 219 23.71 -2.85 9.23
CA ARG A 219 23.49 -2.04 8.01
C ARG A 219 22.48 -0.92 8.20
N TRP A 220 22.62 0.11 7.35
CA TRP A 220 21.58 1.13 7.19
C TRP A 220 20.34 0.53 6.53
N GLN A 221 19.23 0.47 7.26
CA GLN A 221 17.94 0.12 6.70
C GLN A 221 17.23 1.38 6.19
N ARG A 222 16.84 1.37 4.92
CA ARG A 222 16.02 2.43 4.32
C ARG A 222 14.62 2.39 4.94
N GLY A 223 14.08 3.58 5.22
CA GLY A 223 12.66 3.70 5.56
C GLY A 223 11.81 3.14 4.42
N ASN A 224 10.77 2.39 4.77
CA ASN A 224 9.81 1.87 3.82
C ASN A 224 8.52 2.72 3.85
N THR A 225 7.54 2.38 3.00
CA THR A 225 6.25 3.08 2.94
C THR A 225 5.62 3.22 4.34
N ARG A 226 5.62 2.17 5.15
CA ARG A 226 5.07 2.17 6.52
C ARG A 226 5.74 3.24 7.40
N ASP A 227 7.06 3.39 7.29
CA ASP A 227 7.83 4.34 8.09
C ASP A 227 7.52 5.79 7.70
N SER A 228 7.40 6.08 6.39
CA SER A 228 7.02 7.41 5.92
C SER A 228 5.60 7.78 6.36
N PHE A 229 4.68 6.81 6.39
CA PHE A 229 3.33 7.02 6.94
C PHE A 229 3.33 7.28 8.44
N LYS A 230 4.10 6.50 9.21
CA LYS A 230 4.27 6.77 10.65
C LYS A 230 4.87 8.14 10.91
N SER A 231 5.78 8.60 10.05
CA SER A 231 6.36 9.95 10.13
C SER A 231 5.27 11.03 9.97
N TRP A 232 4.39 10.88 8.97
CA TRP A 232 3.26 11.80 8.78
C TRP A 232 2.22 11.69 9.89
N ALA A 233 1.85 10.48 10.34
CA ALA A 233 0.86 10.29 11.39
C ALA A 233 1.24 10.99 12.72
N LYS A 234 2.55 11.15 13.00
CA LYS A 234 3.05 11.89 14.17
C LYS A 234 2.73 13.38 14.15
N SER A 235 2.40 13.97 12.98
CA SER A 235 1.90 15.36 12.92
C SER A 235 0.44 15.49 13.35
N ASN A 236 -0.21 14.38 13.75
CA ASN A 236 -1.61 14.31 14.14
C ASN A 236 -2.55 14.89 13.06
N PRO A 237 -2.50 14.37 11.81
CA PRO A 237 -3.38 14.85 10.76
C PRO A 237 -4.84 14.63 11.17
N ARG A 238 -5.69 15.61 10.85
CA ARG A 238 -7.13 15.51 11.12
C ARG A 238 -7.71 14.32 10.33
N PRO A 239 -8.51 13.44 10.95
CA PRO A 239 -9.21 12.39 10.22
C PRO A 239 -10.04 12.97 9.08
N GLY A 240 -9.96 12.33 7.91
CA GLY A 240 -10.64 12.78 6.70
C GLY A 240 -10.44 11.81 5.54
N SER A 241 -10.66 12.30 4.34
CA SER A 241 -10.49 11.55 3.10
C SER A 241 -9.11 11.77 2.49
N ALA A 242 -8.43 10.68 2.12
CA ALA A 242 -7.09 10.73 1.57
C ALA A 242 -7.00 9.94 0.25
N LEU A 243 -6.50 10.60 -0.79
CA LEU A 243 -6.18 10.01 -2.09
C LEU A 243 -4.72 9.56 -2.10
N ILE A 244 -4.49 8.26 -2.21
CA ILE A 244 -3.16 7.66 -2.26
C ILE A 244 -2.71 7.58 -3.71
N VAL A 245 -1.61 8.25 -4.04
CA VAL A 245 -1.08 8.33 -5.41
C VAL A 245 0.16 7.46 -5.53
N SER A 246 0.10 6.45 -6.40
CA SER A 246 1.23 5.57 -6.70
C SER A 246 1.31 5.22 -8.19
N ASN A 247 2.17 4.26 -8.53
CA ASN A 247 2.21 3.62 -9.84
C ASN A 247 1.76 2.16 -9.70
N GLN A 248 1.13 1.63 -10.75
CA GLN A 248 0.99 0.19 -10.86
C GLN A 248 2.36 -0.48 -11.06
N PRO A 249 2.57 -1.71 -10.55
CA PRO A 249 1.59 -2.57 -9.86
C PRO A 249 1.55 -2.36 -8.33
N HIS A 250 2.20 -1.31 -7.81
CA HIS A 250 2.49 -1.17 -6.39
C HIS A 250 1.35 -0.57 -5.56
N LEU A 251 0.33 0.00 -6.21
CA LEU A 251 -0.74 0.73 -5.54
C LEU A 251 -1.45 -0.09 -4.46
N LEU A 252 -1.89 -1.31 -4.79
CA LEU A 252 -2.76 -2.10 -3.90
C LEU A 252 -2.07 -2.46 -2.58
N TYR A 253 -0.83 -2.93 -2.62
CA TYR A 253 -0.12 -3.26 -1.37
C TYR A 253 0.17 -2.00 -0.54
N GLN A 254 0.49 -0.88 -1.19
CA GLN A 254 0.76 0.36 -0.48
C GLN A 254 -0.52 0.88 0.18
N GLN A 255 -1.65 0.78 -0.50
CA GLN A 255 -2.95 1.11 0.07
C GLN A 255 -3.27 0.23 1.29
N GLU A 256 -2.97 -1.07 1.26
CA GLU A 256 -3.14 -1.94 2.42
C GLU A 256 -2.22 -1.56 3.59
N VAL A 257 -0.96 -1.23 3.32
CA VAL A 257 -0.03 -0.72 4.35
C VAL A 257 -0.59 0.55 4.99
N ILE A 258 -1.11 1.48 4.19
CA ILE A 258 -1.66 2.76 4.66
C ILE A 258 -2.88 2.56 5.52
N ARG A 259 -3.80 1.68 5.11
CA ARG A 259 -5.01 1.35 5.88
C ARG A 259 -4.71 0.75 7.25
N GLN A 260 -3.57 0.10 7.41
CA GLN A 260 -3.14 -0.45 8.70
C GLN A 260 -2.51 0.60 9.62
N GLU A 261 -1.96 1.67 9.05
CA GLU A 261 -1.21 2.69 9.79
C GLU A 261 -2.00 3.96 10.05
N LEU A 262 -3.03 4.24 9.24
CA LEU A 262 -3.86 5.42 9.42
C LEU A 262 -4.71 5.29 10.69
N PRO A 263 -4.81 6.38 11.48
CA PRO A 263 -5.74 6.44 12.59
C PRO A 263 -7.18 6.17 12.16
N GLN A 264 -8.01 5.79 13.12
CA GLN A 264 -9.45 5.65 12.89
C GLN A 264 -10.05 6.98 12.38
N GLY A 265 -11.01 6.88 11.46
CA GLY A 265 -11.73 8.02 10.89
C GLY A 265 -11.21 8.46 9.51
N PHE A 266 -10.08 7.92 9.05
CA PHE A 266 -9.65 8.13 7.67
C PHE A 266 -10.42 7.24 6.67
N ILE A 267 -10.75 7.80 5.52
CA ILE A 267 -11.28 7.09 4.35
C ILE A 267 -10.27 7.20 3.22
N THR A 268 -9.83 6.07 2.66
CA THR A 268 -8.77 6.06 1.64
C THR A 268 -9.22 5.50 0.31
N GLU A 269 -8.86 6.21 -0.76
CA GLU A 269 -8.90 5.71 -2.14
C GLU A 269 -7.49 5.69 -2.73
N GLY A 270 -7.27 4.78 -3.67
CA GLY A 270 -5.99 4.66 -4.36
C GLY A 270 -6.14 5.09 -5.81
N THR A 271 -5.10 5.69 -6.36
CA THR A 271 -5.02 5.97 -7.80
C THR A 271 -3.61 5.72 -8.33
N ALA A 272 -3.55 5.25 -9.56
CA ALA A 272 -2.30 5.02 -10.26
C ALA A 272 -2.51 5.03 -11.77
N GLN A 273 -1.49 5.44 -12.51
CA GLN A 273 -1.39 5.20 -13.95
C GLN A 273 -1.28 3.70 -14.24
N GLN A 274 -1.64 3.33 -15.48
CA GLN A 274 -1.45 1.98 -15.98
C GLN A 274 0.01 1.53 -15.84
N ALA A 275 0.22 0.25 -15.57
CA ALA A 275 1.55 -0.34 -15.52
C ALA A 275 2.21 -0.26 -16.90
N ASP A 276 3.53 -0.07 -16.91
CA ASP A 276 4.34 -0.17 -18.11
C ASP A 276 4.12 -1.55 -18.79
N PRO A 277 3.69 -1.59 -20.07
CA PRO A 277 3.46 -2.84 -20.79
C PRO A 277 4.71 -3.73 -20.87
N ASP A 278 5.90 -3.12 -20.82
CA ASP A 278 7.20 -3.80 -20.92
C ASP A 278 7.78 -4.17 -19.55
N SER A 279 7.09 -3.84 -18.45
CA SER A 279 7.49 -4.25 -17.11
C SER A 279 7.59 -5.76 -16.98
N GLN A 280 8.63 -6.25 -16.30
CA GLN A 280 8.81 -7.67 -16.02
C GLN A 280 7.63 -8.22 -15.21
N ILE A 281 7.16 -9.42 -15.55
CA ILE A 281 5.99 -10.03 -14.89
C ILE A 281 6.29 -10.30 -13.42
N ILE A 282 7.51 -10.73 -13.10
CA ILE A 282 7.92 -10.98 -11.72
C ILE A 282 7.76 -9.76 -10.81
N MET A 283 7.91 -8.54 -11.32
CA MET A 283 7.69 -7.32 -10.54
C MET A 283 6.21 -7.13 -10.15
N THR A 284 5.29 -7.54 -11.01
CA THR A 284 3.86 -7.49 -10.74
C THR A 284 3.45 -8.62 -9.78
N LEU A 285 4.05 -9.80 -9.91
CA LEU A 285 3.84 -10.91 -8.99
C LEU A 285 4.38 -10.62 -7.58
N ASP A 286 5.55 -9.97 -7.44
CA ASP A 286 6.08 -9.47 -6.15
C ASP A 286 5.08 -8.50 -5.51
N ALA A 287 4.53 -7.56 -6.29
CA ALA A 287 3.53 -6.61 -5.81
C ALA A 287 2.21 -7.28 -5.39
N LEU A 288 1.75 -8.31 -6.12
CA LEU A 288 0.61 -9.14 -5.74
C LEU A 288 0.87 -9.87 -4.42
N ALA A 289 2.02 -10.52 -4.27
CA ALA A 289 2.38 -11.24 -3.05
C ALA A 289 2.44 -10.30 -1.83
N LEU A 290 2.98 -9.09 -2.00
CA LEU A 290 2.97 -8.04 -0.98
C LEU A 290 1.55 -7.56 -0.65
N TRP A 291 0.69 -7.40 -1.66
CA TRP A 291 -0.69 -6.99 -1.46
C TRP A 291 -1.47 -8.03 -0.64
N LEU A 292 -1.43 -9.29 -1.06
CA LEU A 292 -2.12 -10.39 -0.39
C LEU A 292 -1.65 -10.58 1.05
N HIS A 293 -0.34 -10.48 1.30
CA HIS A 293 0.21 -10.56 2.65
C HIS A 293 -0.31 -9.42 3.55
N ASN A 294 -0.30 -8.17 3.07
CA ASN A 294 -0.80 -7.04 3.85
C ASN A 294 -2.33 -7.10 4.04
N LEU A 295 -3.05 -7.62 3.06
CA LEU A 295 -4.49 -7.86 3.17
C LEU A 295 -4.80 -8.88 4.26
N GLN A 296 -4.05 -9.99 4.33
CA GLN A 296 -4.18 -11.01 5.37
C GLN A 296 -3.96 -10.44 6.78
N ILE A 297 -2.92 -9.61 6.95
CA ILE A 297 -2.66 -8.93 8.23
C ILE A 297 -3.86 -8.07 8.64
N ARG A 298 -4.39 -7.24 7.73
CA ARG A 298 -5.52 -6.36 8.04
C ARG A 298 -6.79 -7.16 8.39
N THR A 299 -7.06 -8.25 7.68
CA THR A 299 -8.22 -9.10 7.99
C THR A 299 -8.10 -9.77 9.36
N ALA A 300 -6.89 -10.22 9.73
CA ALA A 300 -6.64 -10.79 11.06
C ALA A 300 -6.80 -9.74 12.17
N GLN A 301 -6.30 -8.52 11.96
CA GLN A 301 -6.46 -7.41 12.92
C GLN A 301 -7.92 -7.04 13.15
N LYS A 302 -8.73 -6.99 12.09
CA LYS A 302 -10.17 -6.72 12.21
C LYS A 302 -10.90 -7.82 13.00
N ALA A 303 -10.56 -9.07 12.76
CA ALA A 303 -11.15 -10.20 13.49
C ALA A 303 -10.80 -10.14 14.99
N GLY A 304 -9.54 -9.83 15.33
CA GLY A 304 -9.13 -9.63 16.74
C GLY A 304 -9.88 -8.49 17.42
N GLN A 305 -9.98 -7.32 16.77
CA GLN A 305 -10.70 -6.16 17.30
C GLN A 305 -12.21 -6.40 17.49
N GLN A 306 -12.81 -7.29 16.69
CA GLN A 306 -14.21 -7.69 16.88
C GLN A 306 -14.38 -8.63 18.06
N ALA A 307 -13.45 -9.56 18.27
CA ALA A 307 -13.47 -10.47 19.42
C ALA A 307 -13.32 -9.72 20.75
N ASP A 308 -12.47 -8.69 20.81
CA ASP A 308 -12.28 -7.88 22.03
C ASP A 308 -13.49 -6.99 22.40
N ARG A 309 -14.46 -6.83 21.49
CA ARG A 309 -15.66 -6.00 21.68
C ARG A 309 -16.90 -6.80 22.07
N LEU A 310 -16.84 -8.13 22.05
CA LEU A 310 -17.93 -9.06 22.39
C LEU A 310 -17.74 -9.60 23.80
#